data_AF-A0A557NZB8-F1
#
_entry.id   AF-A0A557NZB8-F1
#
_cell.length_a   1.000
_cell.length_b   1.000
_cell.length_c   1.000
_cell.angle_alpha   90.00
_cell.angle_beta   90.00
_cell.angle_gamma   90.00
#
_symmetry.space_group_name_H-M   'P 1'
#
loop_
_entity.id
_entity.type
_entity.pdbx_description
1 polymer ?
#
loop_
_entity_poly.entity_id
_entity_poly.type
_entity_poly.pdbx_seq_one_letter_code
_entity_poly.pdbx_strand_id
1 'polypeptide(L)'
;MNFAKDSELLKLKKQRQNKDLILNIFIWISAGLTVGFLFWIIWYILSNGLQHVDWNFITDDYTRTGEEHGIFPMIVSTIYMVIASIAVAAPLGIMTAIYLTEYAKPGSKLVKVIRFCTESLAGIPSIIFGLFGMTFFVAVMGFGFSILSGALTLSILILPVIIRTTEEALMAVSQTYREGSYGLGASKIYTIWRLILPSAMPGILTSVILSIGRVIGESAPVFLTAGMVARIPESLLDSGRTLTVHLYKLTTELFTVDEWNQAYGTATVLIVLVLIINMLTKLIASRINKANY
;
A
#
# COMPACT_ATOMS: atom_id res chain seq x y z
N MET A 1 54.77 30.38 0.95
CA MET A 1 54.14 29.29 0.18
C MET A 1 52.76 28.85 0.72
N ASN A 2 52.40 29.10 1.99
CA ASN A 2 51.10 28.67 2.55
C ASN A 2 49.90 29.58 2.21
N PHE A 3 50.05 30.91 2.17
CA PHE A 3 48.92 31.84 1.94
C PHE A 3 48.19 31.69 0.60
N ALA A 4 48.90 31.35 -0.48
CA ALA A 4 48.29 31.16 -1.80
C ALA A 4 47.37 29.93 -1.81
N LYS A 5 47.79 28.84 -1.14
CA LYS A 5 47.05 27.58 -1.04
C LYS A 5 45.78 27.74 -0.20
N ASP A 6 45.85 28.51 0.88
CA ASP A 6 44.68 28.81 1.74
C ASP A 6 43.63 29.68 1.00
N SER A 7 44.07 30.62 0.16
CA SER A 7 43.15 31.45 -0.65
C SER A 7 42.41 30.65 -1.73
N GLU A 8 43.06 29.65 -2.31
CA GLU A 8 42.50 28.77 -3.33
C GLU A 8 41.49 27.79 -2.72
N LEU A 9 41.81 27.25 -1.54
CA LEU A 9 40.89 26.43 -0.73
C LEU A 9 39.63 27.20 -0.32
N LEU A 10 39.75 28.48 0.04
CA LEU A 10 38.61 29.35 0.36
C LEU A 10 37.72 29.59 -0.86
N LYS A 11 38.28 29.80 -2.06
CA LYS A 11 37.52 29.93 -3.31
C LYS A 11 36.78 28.64 -3.66
N LEU A 12 37.45 27.49 -3.56
CA LEU A 12 36.84 26.18 -3.81
C LEU A 12 35.72 25.85 -2.81
N LYS A 13 35.89 26.21 -1.53
CA LYS A 13 34.86 26.08 -0.50
C LYS A 13 33.64 26.96 -0.80
N LYS A 14 33.85 28.21 -1.21
CA LYS A 14 32.77 29.15 -1.57
C LYS A 14 32.04 28.74 -2.85
N GLN A 15 32.75 28.20 -3.85
CA GLN A 15 32.14 27.64 -5.06
C GLN A 15 31.31 26.39 -4.76
N ARG A 16 31.79 25.50 -3.88
CA ARG A 16 30.99 24.35 -3.40
C ARG A 16 29.75 24.82 -2.66
N GLN A 17 29.89 25.76 -1.71
CA GLN A 17 28.75 26.33 -0.98
C GLN A 17 27.70 26.98 -1.87
N ASN A 18 28.11 27.70 -2.93
CA ASN A 18 27.16 28.28 -3.88
C ASN A 18 26.46 27.21 -4.73
N LYS A 19 27.17 26.15 -5.15
CA LYS A 19 26.56 25.02 -5.86
C LYS A 19 25.58 24.26 -4.96
N ASP A 20 25.96 24.02 -3.71
CA ASP A 20 25.12 23.38 -2.70
C ASP A 20 23.87 24.22 -2.40
N LEU A 21 24.01 25.55 -2.34
CA LEU A 21 22.88 26.47 -2.17
C LEU A 21 21.91 26.41 -3.36
N ILE A 22 22.44 26.45 -4.59
CA ILE A 22 21.62 26.34 -5.81
C ILE A 22 20.89 25.00 -5.84
N LEU A 23 21.59 23.88 -5.60
CA LEU A 23 20.99 22.55 -5.55
C LEU A 23 19.92 22.45 -4.46
N ASN A 24 20.18 22.99 -3.26
CA ASN A 24 19.20 23.02 -2.19
C ASN A 24 17.95 23.84 -2.56
N ILE A 25 18.10 24.98 -3.24
CA ILE A 25 16.96 25.77 -3.73
C ILE A 25 16.14 24.94 -4.72
N PHE A 26 16.78 24.25 -5.67
CA PHE A 26 16.08 23.36 -6.62
C PHE A 26 15.34 22.23 -5.89
N ILE A 27 15.96 21.61 -4.89
CA ILE A 27 15.32 20.56 -4.07
C ILE A 27 14.09 21.10 -3.35
N TRP A 28 14.19 22.26 -2.69
CA TRP A 28 13.07 22.87 -1.97
C TRP A 28 11.94 23.33 -2.89
N ILE A 29 12.25 23.88 -4.07
CA ILE A 29 11.24 24.24 -5.07
C ILE A 29 10.52 22.98 -5.57
N SER A 30 11.27 21.92 -5.91
CA SER A 30 10.67 20.67 -6.37
C SER A 30 9.80 20.04 -5.29
N ALA A 31 10.27 19.99 -4.05
CA ALA A 31 9.49 19.48 -2.92
C ALA A 31 8.23 20.32 -2.69
N GLY A 32 8.35 21.66 -2.73
CA GLY A 32 7.23 22.58 -2.58
C GLY A 32 6.18 22.41 -3.69
N LEU A 33 6.61 22.22 -4.93
CA LEU A 33 5.71 21.98 -6.07
C LEU A 33 4.97 20.64 -5.91
N THR A 34 5.67 19.56 -5.57
CA THR A 34 5.04 18.24 -5.36
C THR A 34 4.03 18.27 -4.23
N VAL A 35 4.38 18.86 -3.08
CA VAL A 35 3.49 18.96 -1.92
C VAL A 35 2.32 19.91 -2.21
N GLY A 36 2.58 21.03 -2.87
CA GLY A 36 1.55 21.98 -3.29
C GLY A 36 0.52 21.35 -4.24
N PHE A 37 0.99 20.56 -5.21
CA PHE A 37 0.11 19.85 -6.13
C PHE A 37 -0.75 18.78 -5.44
N LEU A 38 -0.18 18.07 -4.46
CA LEU A 38 -0.93 17.12 -3.63
C LEU A 38 -2.05 17.83 -2.85
N PHE A 39 -1.74 18.93 -2.15
CA PHE A 39 -2.75 19.71 -1.43
C PHE A 39 -3.80 20.29 -2.36
N TRP A 40 -3.40 20.74 -3.56
CA TRP A 40 -4.32 21.24 -4.56
C TRP A 40 -5.30 20.17 -5.04
N ILE A 41 -4.83 18.95 -5.34
CA ILE A 41 -5.71 17.83 -5.71
C ILE A 41 -6.69 17.50 -4.59
N ILE A 42 -6.20 17.37 -3.35
CA ILE A 42 -7.06 17.06 -2.20
C ILE A 42 -8.11 18.16 -2.03
N TRP A 43 -7.69 19.43 -2.05
CA TRP A 43 -8.60 20.56 -1.94
C TRP A 43 -9.63 20.60 -3.08
N TYR A 44 -9.21 20.34 -4.33
CA TYR A 44 -10.09 20.31 -5.49
C TYR A 44 -11.16 19.22 -5.38
N ILE A 45 -10.77 17.99 -4.98
CA ILE A 45 -11.72 16.89 -4.80
C ILE A 45 -12.68 17.18 -3.65
N LEU A 46 -12.17 17.62 -2.49
CA LEU A 46 -13.01 17.87 -1.32
C LEU A 46 -13.97 19.04 -1.54
N SER A 47 -13.53 20.14 -2.15
CA SER A 47 -14.39 21.29 -2.40
C SER A 47 -15.55 20.98 -3.37
N ASN A 48 -15.30 20.18 -4.40
CA ASN A 48 -16.35 19.78 -5.35
C ASN A 48 -17.21 18.61 -4.83
N GLY A 49 -16.66 17.74 -3.99
CA GLY A 49 -17.32 16.52 -3.54
C GLY A 49 -18.12 16.66 -2.24
N LEU A 50 -17.68 17.47 -1.27
CA LEU A 50 -18.34 17.57 0.04
C LEU A 50 -19.80 18.01 -0.03
N GLN A 51 -20.18 18.82 -1.02
CA GLN A 51 -21.56 19.25 -1.24
C GLN A 51 -22.49 18.11 -1.72
N HIS A 52 -21.92 17.00 -2.20
CA HIS A 52 -22.61 15.84 -2.74
C HIS A 52 -22.48 14.60 -1.83
N VAL A 53 -21.94 14.76 -0.62
CA VAL A 53 -21.81 13.68 0.36
C VAL A 53 -22.78 13.95 1.50
N ASP A 54 -23.93 13.31 1.42
CA ASP A 54 -24.91 13.23 2.51
C ASP A 54 -24.95 11.83 3.12
N TRP A 55 -25.74 11.66 4.18
CA TRP A 55 -25.82 10.38 4.89
C TRP A 55 -26.39 9.25 4.02
N ASN A 56 -27.37 9.58 3.17
CA ASN A 56 -28.01 8.61 2.28
C ASN A 56 -27.02 8.20 1.19
N PHE A 57 -26.23 9.14 0.64
CA PHE A 57 -25.14 8.82 -0.28
C PHE A 57 -24.15 7.78 0.29
N ILE A 58 -23.86 7.83 1.60
CA ILE A 58 -22.93 6.88 2.22
C ILE A 58 -23.60 5.53 2.55
N THR A 59 -24.87 5.53 2.95
CA THR A 59 -25.53 4.37 3.57
C THR A 59 -26.53 3.63 2.68
N ASP A 60 -27.07 4.29 1.65
CA ASP A 60 -28.02 3.66 0.74
C ASP A 60 -27.33 2.68 -0.21
N ASP A 61 -28.15 1.81 -0.79
CA ASP A 61 -27.74 0.96 -1.89
C ASP A 61 -27.54 1.76 -3.18
N TYR A 62 -26.84 1.13 -4.13
CA TYR A 62 -26.57 1.74 -5.43
C TYR A 62 -27.63 1.31 -6.44
N THR A 63 -28.38 2.27 -6.99
CA THR A 63 -29.22 2.04 -8.18
C THR A 63 -28.74 2.86 -9.36
N ARG A 64 -28.76 2.27 -10.57
CA ARG A 64 -28.29 2.94 -11.79
C ARG A 64 -29.30 3.96 -12.34
N THR A 65 -30.58 3.76 -12.07
CA THR A 65 -31.69 4.49 -12.69
C THR A 65 -32.77 4.89 -11.68
N GLY A 66 -32.55 4.63 -10.39
CA GLY A 66 -33.44 5.04 -9.31
C GLY A 66 -32.94 6.31 -8.64
N GLU A 67 -33.67 6.75 -7.61
CA GLU A 67 -33.33 7.92 -6.79
C GLU A 67 -32.20 7.62 -5.79
N GLU A 68 -31.93 6.34 -5.53
CA GLU A 68 -30.89 5.87 -4.62
C GLU A 68 -29.53 5.83 -5.31
N HIS A 69 -28.65 6.76 -4.93
CA HIS A 69 -27.29 6.90 -5.47
C HIS A 69 -26.20 6.55 -4.44
N GLY A 70 -26.53 5.67 -3.50
CA GLY A 70 -25.64 5.31 -2.41
C GLY A 70 -24.41 4.52 -2.86
N ILE A 71 -23.32 4.62 -2.11
CA ILE A 71 -22.05 3.92 -2.37
C ILE A 71 -21.71 2.88 -1.29
N PHE A 72 -22.66 2.56 -0.40
CA PHE A 72 -22.45 1.62 0.69
C PHE A 72 -21.93 0.24 0.22
N PRO A 73 -22.49 -0.37 -0.84
CA PRO A 73 -21.97 -1.64 -1.37
C PRO A 73 -20.49 -1.60 -1.75
N MET A 74 -20.03 -0.45 -2.25
CA MET A 74 -18.65 -0.26 -2.69
C MET A 74 -17.71 -0.08 -1.51
N ILE A 75 -18.16 0.57 -0.43
CA ILE A 75 -17.43 0.67 0.83
C ILE A 75 -17.21 -0.74 1.39
N VAL A 76 -18.27 -1.55 1.50
CA VAL A 76 -18.20 -2.93 2.01
C VAL A 76 -17.28 -3.79 1.14
N SER A 77 -17.45 -3.74 -0.19
CA SER A 77 -16.59 -4.48 -1.13
C SER A 77 -15.11 -4.10 -0.99
N THR A 78 -14.81 -2.81 -0.78
CA THR A 78 -13.44 -2.32 -0.57
C THR A 78 -12.85 -2.88 0.73
N ILE A 79 -13.63 -2.88 1.82
CA ILE A 79 -13.19 -3.43 3.11
C ILE A 79 -12.92 -4.93 3.00
N TYR A 80 -13.83 -5.70 2.39
CA TYR A 80 -13.62 -7.14 2.18
C TYR A 80 -12.39 -7.41 1.32
N MET A 81 -12.17 -6.60 0.27
CA MET A 81 -10.99 -6.72 -0.58
C MET A 81 -9.69 -6.49 0.22
N VAL A 82 -9.64 -5.44 1.03
CA VAL A 82 -8.47 -5.13 1.88
C VAL A 82 -8.20 -6.27 2.87
N ILE A 83 -9.22 -6.69 3.62
CA ILE A 83 -9.06 -7.71 4.66
C ILE A 83 -8.60 -9.03 4.04
N ALA A 84 -9.27 -9.50 2.98
CA ALA A 84 -8.94 -10.77 2.35
C ALA A 84 -7.54 -10.75 1.70
N SER A 85 -7.16 -9.65 1.04
CA SER A 85 -5.83 -9.53 0.41
C SER A 85 -4.71 -9.55 1.46
N ILE A 86 -4.88 -8.81 2.54
CA ILE A 86 -3.88 -8.71 3.62
C ILE A 86 -3.81 -10.00 4.43
N ALA A 87 -4.95 -10.67 4.67
CA ALA A 87 -4.99 -11.95 5.37
C ALA A 87 -4.13 -13.03 4.68
N VAL A 88 -3.96 -12.94 3.36
CA VAL A 88 -3.09 -13.84 2.59
C VAL A 88 -1.68 -13.26 2.49
N ALA A 89 -1.54 -12.02 2.04
CA ALA A 89 -0.23 -11.46 1.69
C ALA A 89 0.65 -11.16 2.90
N ALA A 90 0.08 -10.67 4.01
CA ALA A 90 0.88 -10.28 5.17
C ALA A 90 1.54 -11.48 5.85
N PRO A 91 0.82 -12.57 6.19
CA PRO A 91 1.47 -13.74 6.78
C PRO A 91 2.53 -14.34 5.85
N LEU A 92 2.21 -14.52 4.56
CA LEU A 92 3.16 -15.09 3.60
C LEU A 92 4.39 -14.21 3.41
N GLY A 93 4.19 -12.90 3.27
CA GLY A 93 5.28 -11.95 3.05
C GLY A 93 6.18 -11.80 4.27
N ILE A 94 5.60 -11.67 5.47
CA ILE A 94 6.35 -11.53 6.73
C ILE A 94 7.13 -12.82 7.01
N MET A 95 6.52 -13.99 6.87
CA MET A 95 7.21 -15.27 7.09
C MET A 95 8.34 -15.48 6.08
N THR A 96 8.14 -15.10 4.82
CA THR A 96 9.19 -15.14 3.79
C THR A 96 10.35 -14.22 4.17
N ALA A 97 10.08 -13.00 4.60
CA ALA A 97 11.11 -12.05 5.03
C ALA A 97 11.89 -12.56 6.27
N ILE A 98 11.22 -13.14 7.26
CA ILE A 98 11.88 -13.78 8.42
C ILE A 98 12.79 -14.92 7.96
N TYR A 99 12.31 -15.76 7.03
CA TYR A 99 13.12 -16.83 6.49
C TYR A 99 14.37 -16.30 5.75
N LEU A 100 14.20 -15.32 4.88
CA LEU A 100 15.29 -14.74 4.09
C LEU A 100 16.34 -14.04 4.94
N THR A 101 15.94 -13.38 6.03
CA THR A 101 16.84 -12.60 6.88
C THR A 101 17.49 -13.45 7.97
N GLU A 102 16.72 -14.29 8.66
CA GLU A 102 17.19 -14.97 9.85
C GLU A 102 17.59 -16.42 9.57
N TYR A 103 16.91 -17.14 8.68
CA TYR A 103 17.18 -18.57 8.46
C TYR A 103 18.06 -18.86 7.26
N ALA A 104 17.94 -18.08 6.20
CA ALA A 104 18.60 -18.37 4.95
C ALA A 104 20.11 -18.11 5.04
N LYS A 105 20.89 -19.00 4.43
CA LYS A 105 22.35 -18.81 4.36
C LYS A 105 22.66 -17.60 3.46
N PRO A 106 23.51 -16.65 3.92
CA PRO A 106 23.93 -15.51 3.10
C PRO A 106 24.46 -15.99 1.74
N GLY A 107 23.92 -15.44 0.66
CA GLY A 107 24.34 -15.77 -0.70
C GLY A 107 23.85 -17.11 -1.25
N SER A 108 22.95 -17.83 -0.55
CA SER A 108 22.35 -19.06 -1.07
C SER A 108 21.64 -18.83 -2.41
N LYS A 109 21.71 -19.82 -3.31
CA LYS A 109 21.06 -19.74 -4.63
C LYS A 109 19.55 -19.48 -4.49
N LEU A 110 18.91 -20.10 -3.50
CA LEU A 110 17.49 -19.94 -3.21
C LEU A 110 17.13 -18.50 -2.83
N VAL A 111 17.92 -17.83 -1.97
CA VAL A 111 17.70 -16.41 -1.65
C VAL A 111 17.83 -15.52 -2.88
N LYS A 112 18.84 -15.76 -3.72
CA LYS A 112 19.02 -14.99 -4.97
C LYS A 112 17.83 -15.16 -5.91
N VAL A 113 17.31 -16.38 -6.04
CA VAL A 113 16.12 -16.66 -6.86
C VAL A 113 14.89 -15.96 -6.29
N ILE A 114 14.63 -16.08 -4.99
CA ILE A 114 13.46 -15.42 -4.37
C ILE A 114 13.54 -13.90 -4.56
N ARG A 115 14.69 -13.29 -4.26
CA ARG A 115 14.89 -11.84 -4.44
C ARG A 115 14.70 -11.41 -5.89
N PHE A 116 15.28 -12.14 -6.84
CA PHE A 116 15.09 -11.90 -8.27
C PHE A 116 13.61 -11.98 -8.67
N CYS A 117 12.88 -13.00 -8.21
CA CYS A 117 11.44 -13.13 -8.47
C CYS A 117 10.65 -11.98 -7.87
N THR A 118 10.91 -11.60 -6.61
CA THR A 118 10.19 -10.49 -5.96
C THR A 118 10.50 -9.15 -6.62
N GLU A 119 11.74 -8.90 -7.02
CA GLU A 119 12.13 -7.68 -7.74
C GLU A 119 11.49 -7.64 -9.14
N SER A 120 11.45 -8.79 -9.83
CA SER A 120 10.79 -8.92 -11.13
C SER A 120 9.29 -8.64 -11.01
N LEU A 121 8.61 -9.21 -10.00
CA LEU A 121 7.19 -8.97 -9.74
C LEU A 121 6.90 -7.49 -9.45
N ALA A 122 7.77 -6.81 -8.71
CA ALA A 122 7.61 -5.38 -8.41
C ALA A 122 7.69 -4.48 -9.66
N GLY A 123 8.36 -4.95 -10.73
CA GLY A 123 8.47 -4.25 -12.01
C GLY A 123 7.29 -4.47 -12.97
N ILE A 124 6.39 -5.42 -12.67
CA ILE A 124 5.27 -5.77 -13.56
C ILE A 124 4.12 -4.75 -13.40
N PRO A 125 3.59 -4.19 -14.50
CA PRO A 125 2.36 -3.38 -14.49
C PRO A 125 1.15 -4.08 -13.84
N SER A 126 0.35 -3.35 -13.05
CA SER A 126 -0.78 -3.93 -12.29
C SER A 126 -1.85 -4.61 -13.16
N ILE A 127 -2.06 -4.15 -14.40
CA ILE A 127 -2.99 -4.78 -15.36
C ILE A 127 -2.61 -6.23 -15.68
N ILE A 128 -1.32 -6.57 -15.72
CA ILE A 128 -0.86 -7.93 -16.02
C ILE A 128 -1.23 -8.87 -14.87
N PHE A 129 -1.15 -8.40 -13.62
CA PHE A 129 -1.67 -9.17 -12.48
C PHE A 129 -3.17 -9.41 -12.62
N GLY A 130 -3.94 -8.40 -13.07
CA GLY A 130 -5.36 -8.55 -13.36
C GLY A 130 -5.67 -9.61 -14.41
N LEU A 131 -4.95 -9.59 -15.53
CA LEU A 131 -5.10 -10.59 -16.60
C LEU A 131 -4.69 -11.99 -16.13
N PHE A 132 -3.62 -12.11 -15.34
CA PHE A 132 -3.25 -13.37 -14.71
C PHE A 132 -4.35 -13.85 -13.74
N GLY A 133 -4.86 -12.96 -12.89
CA GLY A 133 -5.91 -13.29 -11.94
C GLY A 133 -7.19 -13.75 -12.61
N MET A 134 -7.57 -13.08 -13.70
CA MET A 134 -8.73 -13.47 -14.52
C MET A 134 -8.52 -14.85 -15.15
N THR A 135 -7.36 -15.09 -15.76
CA THR A 135 -7.12 -16.38 -16.41
C THR A 135 -7.00 -17.52 -15.39
N PHE A 136 -6.31 -17.30 -14.27
CA PHE A 136 -6.02 -18.34 -13.30
C PHE A 136 -7.14 -18.51 -12.26
N PHE A 137 -7.48 -17.48 -11.49
CA PHE A 137 -8.46 -17.60 -10.40
C PHE A 137 -9.90 -17.63 -10.91
N VAL A 138 -10.25 -16.74 -11.85
CA VAL A 138 -11.61 -16.66 -12.38
C VAL A 138 -11.92 -17.85 -13.30
N ALA A 139 -11.08 -18.10 -14.31
CA ALA A 139 -11.35 -19.12 -15.33
C ALA A 139 -10.84 -20.53 -14.95
N VAL A 140 -9.55 -20.71 -14.67
CA VAL A 140 -8.96 -22.05 -14.42
C VAL A 140 -9.44 -22.65 -13.11
N MET A 141 -9.45 -21.88 -12.01
CA MET A 141 -9.94 -22.35 -10.71
C MET A 141 -11.47 -22.31 -10.59
N GLY A 142 -12.16 -21.66 -11.54
CA GLY A 142 -13.62 -21.61 -11.58
C GLY A 142 -14.26 -20.77 -10.47
N PHE A 143 -13.53 -19.86 -9.83
CA PHE A 143 -14.10 -18.99 -8.79
C PHE A 143 -15.04 -17.91 -9.33
N GLY A 144 -15.04 -17.70 -10.66
CA GLY A 144 -15.81 -16.62 -11.27
C GLY A 144 -15.32 -15.24 -10.83
N PHE A 145 -16.04 -14.21 -11.28
CA PHE A 145 -15.78 -12.85 -10.80
C PHE A 145 -16.19 -12.77 -9.33
N SER A 146 -15.21 -12.61 -8.44
CA SER A 146 -15.45 -12.70 -7.00
C SER A 146 -14.46 -11.90 -6.16
N ILE A 147 -14.89 -11.50 -4.97
CA ILE A 147 -14.02 -10.88 -3.96
C ILE A 147 -12.79 -11.76 -3.69
N LEU A 148 -12.94 -13.09 -3.68
CA LEU A 148 -11.84 -14.02 -3.50
C LEU A 148 -10.82 -13.94 -4.66
N SER A 149 -11.29 -14.01 -5.92
CA SER A 149 -10.42 -13.88 -7.10
C SER A 149 -9.66 -12.55 -7.09
N GLY A 150 -10.33 -11.45 -6.74
CA GLY A 150 -9.69 -10.14 -6.60
C GLY A 150 -8.68 -10.08 -5.47
N ALA A 151 -9.05 -10.59 -4.30
CA ALA A 151 -8.17 -10.59 -3.14
C ALA A 151 -6.90 -11.40 -3.36
N LEU A 152 -7.01 -12.59 -3.97
CA LEU A 152 -5.84 -13.42 -4.29
C LEU A 152 -4.95 -12.74 -5.32
N THR A 153 -5.53 -12.10 -6.34
CA THR A 153 -4.76 -11.34 -7.34
C THR A 153 -4.01 -10.18 -6.71
N LEU A 154 -4.68 -9.39 -5.88
CA LEU A 154 -4.05 -8.28 -5.15
C LEU A 154 -3.02 -8.77 -4.14
N SER A 155 -3.24 -9.94 -3.53
CA SER A 155 -2.28 -10.52 -2.60
C SER A 155 -0.93 -10.78 -3.28
N ILE A 156 -0.94 -11.30 -4.51
CA ILE A 156 0.28 -11.50 -5.32
C ILE A 156 0.92 -10.14 -5.67
N LEU A 157 0.10 -9.16 -6.06
CA LEU A 157 0.58 -7.82 -6.43
C LEU A 157 1.29 -7.11 -5.26
N ILE A 158 0.77 -7.21 -4.03
CA ILE A 158 1.36 -6.54 -2.85
C ILE A 158 2.43 -7.38 -2.15
N LEU A 159 2.55 -8.68 -2.45
CA LEU A 159 3.49 -9.58 -1.80
C LEU A 159 4.95 -9.10 -1.85
N PRO A 160 5.50 -8.63 -2.99
CA PRO A 160 6.88 -8.15 -3.06
C PRO A 160 7.13 -6.95 -2.15
N VAL A 161 6.14 -6.06 -2.03
CA VAL A 161 6.22 -4.88 -1.17
C VAL A 161 6.33 -5.32 0.29
N ILE A 162 5.48 -6.24 0.74
CA ILE A 162 5.49 -6.75 2.12
C ILE A 162 6.81 -7.47 2.42
N ILE A 163 7.28 -8.35 1.53
CA ILE A 163 8.53 -9.10 1.73
C ILE A 163 9.70 -8.13 1.91
N ARG A 164 9.89 -7.21 0.96
CA ARG A 164 11.06 -6.35 0.93
C ARG A 164 11.10 -5.37 2.11
N THR A 165 9.98 -4.71 2.37
CA THR A 165 9.93 -3.73 3.47
C THR A 165 10.01 -4.39 4.85
N THR A 166 9.50 -5.62 4.99
CA THR A 166 9.69 -6.40 6.23
C THR A 166 11.13 -6.91 6.36
N GLU A 167 11.77 -7.33 5.26
CA GLU A 167 13.18 -7.71 5.24
C GLU A 167 14.09 -6.53 5.63
N GLU A 168 13.85 -5.34 5.07
CA GLU A 168 14.57 -4.12 5.43
C GLU A 168 14.37 -3.76 6.92
N ALA A 169 13.16 -3.92 7.45
CA ALA A 169 12.87 -3.70 8.87
C ALA A 169 13.62 -4.67 9.79
N LEU A 170 13.70 -5.96 9.42
CA LEU A 170 14.44 -6.98 10.19
C LEU A 170 15.96 -6.75 10.12
N MET A 171 16.47 -6.36 8.95
CA MET A 171 17.89 -6.05 8.75
C MET A 171 18.33 -4.78 9.49
N ALA A 172 17.43 -3.83 9.73
CA ALA A 172 17.71 -2.63 10.51
C ALA A 172 17.96 -2.90 12.00
N VAL A 173 17.53 -4.05 12.52
CA VAL A 173 17.79 -4.45 13.91
C VAL A 173 19.26 -4.79 14.09
N SER A 174 19.93 -4.16 15.07
CA SER A 174 21.36 -4.37 15.35
C SER A 174 21.72 -5.84 15.57
N GLN A 175 22.89 -6.26 15.06
CA GLN A 175 23.41 -7.62 15.28
C GLN A 175 23.72 -7.91 16.75
N THR A 176 24.01 -6.90 17.57
CA THR A 176 24.31 -7.06 19.00
C THR A 176 23.18 -7.74 19.78
N TYR A 177 21.91 -7.51 19.39
CA TYR A 177 20.77 -8.22 20.00
C TYR A 177 20.85 -9.74 19.78
N ARG A 178 21.32 -10.16 18.60
CA ARG A 178 21.45 -11.57 18.24
C ARG A 178 22.61 -12.21 19.00
N GLU A 179 23.77 -11.56 18.95
CA GLU A 179 24.99 -12.03 19.62
C GLU A 179 24.81 -12.12 21.14
N GLY A 180 24.21 -11.10 21.77
CA GLY A 180 23.93 -11.10 23.21
C GLY A 180 22.95 -12.21 23.61
N SER A 181 21.90 -12.43 22.82
CA SER A 181 20.94 -13.51 23.07
C SER A 181 21.59 -14.90 22.97
N TYR A 182 22.42 -15.11 21.93
CA TYR A 182 23.15 -16.38 21.78
C TYR A 182 24.21 -16.58 22.86
N GLY A 183 24.87 -15.51 23.32
CA GLY A 183 25.80 -15.55 24.46
C GLY A 183 25.14 -15.97 25.77
N LEU A 184 23.85 -15.71 25.95
CA LEU A 184 23.04 -16.18 27.09
C LEU A 184 22.48 -17.60 26.89
N GLY A 185 22.84 -18.29 25.80
CA GLY A 185 22.36 -19.64 25.50
C GLY A 185 20.92 -19.69 24.97
N ALA A 186 20.34 -18.57 24.56
CA ALA A 186 18.99 -18.55 24.00
C ALA A 186 18.94 -19.18 22.61
N SER A 187 17.85 -19.88 22.32
CA SER A 187 17.62 -20.49 21.00
C SER A 187 17.33 -19.43 19.93
N LYS A 188 17.61 -19.76 18.66
CA LYS A 188 17.32 -18.90 17.51
C LYS A 188 15.86 -18.48 17.42
N ILE A 189 14.94 -19.42 17.64
CA ILE A 189 13.50 -19.12 17.63
C ILE A 189 13.14 -18.14 18.76
N TYR A 190 13.71 -18.31 19.95
CA TYR A 190 13.51 -17.38 21.06
C TYR A 190 14.02 -15.98 20.72
N THR A 191 15.24 -15.88 20.17
CA THR A 191 15.82 -14.59 19.75
C THR A 191 14.93 -13.89 18.74
N ILE A 192 14.44 -14.60 17.72
CA ILE A 192 13.58 -14.01 16.68
C ILE A 192 12.27 -13.52 17.28
N TRP A 193 11.56 -14.37 18.03
CA TRP A 193 10.24 -14.03 18.55
C TRP A 193 10.25 -12.99 19.66
N ARG A 194 11.27 -12.99 20.51
CA ARG A 194 11.29 -12.15 21.72
C ARG A 194 12.08 -10.86 21.58
N LEU A 195 13.09 -10.84 20.70
CA LEU A 195 13.98 -9.68 20.54
C LEU A 195 13.82 -9.03 19.16
N ILE A 196 13.98 -9.82 18.09
CA ILE A 196 14.06 -9.27 16.72
C ILE A 196 12.70 -8.81 16.23
N LEU A 197 11.67 -9.65 16.30
CA LEU A 197 10.33 -9.31 15.82
C LEU A 197 9.76 -8.08 16.53
N PRO A 198 9.77 -7.99 17.87
CA PRO A 198 9.32 -6.78 18.57
C PRO A 198 10.09 -5.52 18.16
N SER A 199 11.41 -5.62 17.98
CA SER A 199 12.24 -4.49 17.54
C SER A 199 11.93 -4.03 16.11
N ALA A 200 11.63 -4.97 15.21
CA ALA A 200 11.28 -4.69 13.82
C ALA A 200 9.78 -4.34 13.61
N MET A 201 8.91 -4.53 14.60
CA MET A 201 7.46 -4.31 14.48
C MET A 201 7.07 -2.95 13.88
N PRO A 202 7.70 -1.80 14.22
CA PRO A 202 7.34 -0.53 13.59
C PRO A 202 7.48 -0.55 12.06
N GLY A 203 8.53 -1.20 11.56
CA GLY A 203 8.75 -1.36 10.12
C GLY A 203 7.78 -2.35 9.48
N ILE A 204 7.50 -3.46 10.15
CA ILE A 204 6.51 -4.47 9.70
C ILE A 204 5.09 -3.88 9.67
N LEU A 205 4.74 -3.03 10.63
CA LEU A 205 3.43 -2.38 10.65
C LEU A 205 3.32 -1.34 9.53
N THR A 206 4.42 -0.63 9.25
CA THR A 206 4.49 0.30 8.12
C THR A 206 4.35 -0.42 6.79
N SER A 207 4.92 -1.63 6.63
CA SER A 207 4.75 -2.42 5.41
C SER A 207 3.29 -2.80 5.17
N VAL A 208 2.59 -3.29 6.21
CA VAL A 208 1.17 -3.65 6.12
C VAL A 208 0.31 -2.43 5.81
N ILE A 209 0.56 -1.27 6.44
CA ILE A 209 -0.17 -0.03 6.17
C ILE A 209 0.01 0.41 4.71
N LEU A 210 1.24 0.37 4.20
CA LEU A 210 1.53 0.72 2.81
C LEU A 210 0.80 -0.21 1.82
N SER A 211 0.79 -1.51 2.12
CA SER A 211 0.07 -2.51 1.31
C SER A 211 -1.44 -2.32 1.33
N ILE A 212 -2.03 -1.95 2.47
CA ILE A 212 -3.46 -1.61 2.55
C ILE A 212 -3.79 -0.42 1.65
N GLY A 213 -3.01 0.65 1.74
CA GLY A 213 -3.19 1.83 0.87
C GLY A 213 -3.08 1.47 -0.62
N ARG A 214 -2.16 0.56 -0.97
CA ARG A 214 -2.03 0.05 -2.33
C ARG A 214 -3.29 -0.72 -2.76
N VAL A 215 -3.77 -1.68 -1.97
CA VAL A 215 -4.98 -2.47 -2.27
C VAL A 215 -6.19 -1.58 -2.51
N ILE A 216 -6.41 -0.56 -1.67
CA ILE A 216 -7.54 0.35 -1.82
C ILE A 216 -7.45 1.11 -3.15
N GLY A 217 -6.25 1.53 -3.56
CA GLY A 217 -6.03 2.31 -4.78
C GLY A 217 -5.98 1.52 -6.09
N GLU A 218 -6.02 0.18 -6.07
CA GLU A 218 -5.95 -0.62 -7.30
C GLU A 218 -7.32 -0.75 -7.98
N SER A 219 -7.37 -0.44 -9.28
CA SER A 219 -8.58 -0.56 -10.11
C SER A 219 -8.48 -1.69 -11.13
N ALA A 220 -7.41 -1.70 -11.93
CA ALA A 220 -7.21 -2.62 -13.04
C ALA A 220 -7.29 -4.11 -12.64
N PRO A 221 -6.50 -4.60 -11.66
CA PRO A 221 -6.57 -6.01 -11.27
C PRO A 221 -7.93 -6.37 -10.68
N VAL A 222 -8.57 -5.46 -9.94
CA VAL A 222 -9.86 -5.69 -9.28
C VAL A 222 -10.99 -5.77 -10.29
N PHE A 223 -11.05 -4.84 -11.24
CA PHE A 223 -12.03 -4.84 -12.32
C PHE A 223 -12.02 -6.16 -13.10
N LEU A 224 -10.82 -6.67 -13.42
CA LEU A 224 -10.63 -7.91 -14.17
C LEU A 224 -10.91 -9.19 -13.36
N THR A 225 -11.09 -9.12 -12.04
CA THR A 225 -11.13 -10.31 -11.18
C THR A 225 -12.30 -10.33 -10.21
N ALA A 226 -12.53 -9.26 -9.45
CA ALA A 226 -13.68 -9.11 -8.58
C ALA A 226 -14.95 -8.71 -9.35
N GLY A 227 -14.77 -8.03 -10.49
CA GLY A 227 -15.85 -7.60 -11.37
C GLY A 227 -16.42 -6.23 -11.02
N MET A 228 -17.66 -5.99 -11.44
CA MET A 228 -18.29 -4.67 -11.42
C MET A 228 -19.68 -4.68 -10.78
N VAL A 229 -20.06 -5.72 -10.03
CA VAL A 229 -21.41 -5.78 -9.45
C VAL A 229 -21.54 -4.77 -8.32
N ALA A 230 -22.57 -3.92 -8.40
CA ALA A 230 -22.84 -2.82 -7.47
C ALA A 230 -23.82 -3.23 -6.36
N ARG A 231 -23.63 -4.42 -5.79
CA ARG A 231 -24.45 -4.96 -4.69
C ARG A 231 -23.54 -5.37 -3.55
N ILE A 232 -24.08 -5.44 -2.33
CA ILE A 232 -23.32 -5.92 -1.18
C ILE A 232 -22.99 -7.41 -1.43
N PRO A 233 -21.71 -7.81 -1.42
CA PRO A 233 -21.34 -9.21 -1.55
C PRO A 233 -21.74 -9.97 -0.27
N GLU A 234 -22.54 -11.03 -0.41
CA GLU A 234 -22.96 -11.87 0.73
C GLU A 234 -21.87 -12.87 1.12
N SER A 235 -21.03 -13.26 0.16
CA SER A 235 -19.92 -14.19 0.35
C SER A 235 -18.64 -13.71 -0.33
N LEU A 236 -17.50 -14.34 0.00
CA LEU A 236 -16.23 -14.07 -0.70
C LEU A 236 -16.25 -14.54 -2.17
N LEU A 237 -17.16 -15.46 -2.53
CA LEU A 237 -17.32 -15.93 -3.91
C LEU A 237 -18.24 -15.03 -4.74
N ASP A 238 -18.89 -14.04 -4.12
CA ASP A 238 -19.68 -13.07 -4.85
C ASP A 238 -18.80 -12.01 -5.51
N SER A 239 -19.25 -11.53 -6.67
CA SER A 239 -18.70 -10.34 -7.30
C SER A 239 -19.03 -9.09 -6.49
N GLY A 240 -18.07 -8.18 -6.40
CA GLY A 240 -18.27 -6.88 -5.79
C GLY A 240 -17.46 -5.81 -6.52
N ARG A 241 -17.93 -4.56 -6.42
CA ARG A 241 -17.28 -3.38 -7.01
C ARG A 241 -16.65 -2.57 -5.90
N THR A 242 -15.33 -2.37 -5.92
CA THR A 242 -14.66 -1.47 -4.97
C THR A 242 -14.91 0.00 -5.30
N LEU A 243 -14.66 0.91 -4.36
CA LEU A 243 -14.80 2.35 -4.57
C LEU A 243 -13.92 2.86 -5.71
N THR A 244 -12.70 2.33 -5.85
CA THR A 244 -11.78 2.72 -6.92
C THR A 244 -12.26 2.26 -8.29
N VAL A 245 -12.80 1.03 -8.39
CA VAL A 245 -13.43 0.55 -9.63
C VAL A 245 -14.71 1.33 -9.93
N HIS A 246 -15.46 1.73 -8.90
CA HIS A 246 -16.63 2.57 -9.07
C HIS A 246 -16.27 3.95 -9.63
N LEU A 247 -15.25 4.60 -9.08
CA LEU A 247 -14.75 5.88 -9.58
C LEU A 247 -14.25 5.75 -11.02
N TYR A 248 -13.48 4.70 -11.32
CA TYR A 248 -13.05 4.41 -12.69
C TYR A 248 -14.24 4.33 -13.65
N LYS A 249 -15.27 3.57 -13.28
CA LYS A 249 -16.50 3.45 -14.08
C LYS A 249 -17.19 4.80 -14.30
N LEU A 250 -17.39 5.57 -13.22
CA LEU A 250 -18.02 6.89 -13.27
C LEU A 250 -17.25 7.87 -14.19
N THR A 251 -15.93 7.80 -14.19
CA THR A 251 -15.10 8.70 -15.01
C THR A 251 -14.92 8.26 -16.47
N THR A 252 -15.25 7.02 -16.81
CA THR A 252 -14.98 6.45 -18.16
C THR A 252 -16.23 6.25 -19.00
N GLU A 253 -17.38 5.97 -18.38
CA GLU A 253 -18.59 5.56 -19.11
C GLU A 253 -19.67 6.65 -19.19
N LEU A 254 -19.51 7.79 -18.50
CA LEU A 254 -20.64 8.61 -18.04
C LEU A 254 -20.36 10.12 -18.29
N PHE A 255 -21.27 10.78 -19.03
CA PHE A 255 -21.10 12.15 -19.58
C PHE A 255 -22.06 13.18 -18.96
N THR A 256 -22.85 12.82 -17.95
CA THR A 256 -23.83 13.74 -17.34
C THR A 256 -23.26 14.46 -16.12
N VAL A 257 -23.82 15.64 -15.80
CA VAL A 257 -23.39 16.45 -14.65
C VAL A 257 -23.59 15.69 -13.32
N ASP A 258 -24.67 14.92 -13.19
CA ASP A 258 -24.97 14.18 -11.97
C ASP A 258 -23.96 13.04 -11.71
N GLU A 259 -23.46 12.40 -12.77
CA GLU A 259 -22.43 11.36 -12.66
C GLU A 259 -21.07 11.96 -12.24
N TRP A 260 -20.75 13.18 -12.67
CA TRP A 260 -19.58 13.92 -12.18
C TRP A 260 -19.73 14.26 -10.70
N ASN A 261 -20.92 14.68 -10.26
CA ASN A 261 -21.20 14.96 -8.85
C ASN A 261 -21.02 13.70 -8.00
N GLN A 262 -21.53 12.54 -8.45
CA GLN A 262 -21.31 11.24 -7.81
C GLN A 262 -19.84 10.84 -7.80
N ALA A 263 -19.07 11.13 -8.86
CA ALA A 263 -17.64 10.83 -8.91
C ALA A 263 -16.86 11.65 -7.87
N TYR A 264 -17.14 12.96 -7.75
CA TYR A 264 -16.53 13.81 -6.73
C TYR A 264 -16.92 13.39 -5.31
N GLY A 265 -18.19 13.01 -5.08
CA GLY A 265 -18.65 12.46 -3.80
C GLY A 265 -17.95 11.15 -3.45
N THR A 266 -17.88 10.21 -4.40
CA THR A 266 -17.18 8.92 -4.24
C THR A 266 -15.70 9.11 -3.95
N ALA A 267 -15.03 10.01 -4.68
CA ALA A 267 -13.61 10.32 -4.47
C ALA A 267 -13.37 10.93 -3.09
N THR A 268 -14.27 11.80 -2.61
CA THR A 268 -14.23 12.38 -1.27
C THR A 268 -14.34 11.30 -0.20
N VAL A 269 -15.32 10.40 -0.32
CA VAL A 269 -15.50 9.29 0.61
C VAL A 269 -14.31 8.33 0.57
N LEU A 270 -13.76 8.04 -0.61
CA LEU A 270 -12.57 7.20 -0.75
C LEU A 270 -11.35 7.81 -0.03
N ILE A 271 -11.10 9.12 -0.16
CA ILE A 271 -10.01 9.81 0.56
C ILE A 271 -10.22 9.69 2.06
N VAL A 272 -11.42 10.00 2.55
CA VAL A 272 -11.76 9.93 3.97
C VAL A 272 -11.61 8.49 4.49
N LEU A 273 -12.09 7.51 3.74
CA LEU A 273 -12.00 6.09 4.10
C LEU A 273 -10.54 5.63 4.18
N VAL A 274 -9.69 5.99 3.21
CA VAL A 274 -8.26 5.68 3.23
C VAL A 274 -7.60 6.28 4.48
N LEU A 275 -7.90 7.54 4.82
CA LEU A 275 -7.37 8.18 6.02
C LEU A 275 -7.82 7.47 7.29
N ILE A 276 -9.10 7.11 7.40
CA ILE A 276 -9.64 6.37 8.54
C ILE A 276 -8.97 5.02 8.67
N ILE A 277 -8.90 4.22 7.59
CA ILE A 277 -8.29 2.89 7.61
C ILE A 277 -6.81 2.99 8.01
N ASN A 278 -6.06 3.93 7.43
CA ASN A 278 -4.65 4.12 7.77
C ASN A 278 -4.46 4.58 9.23
N MET A 279 -5.33 5.47 9.72
CA MET A 279 -5.28 5.94 11.10
C MET A 279 -5.62 4.81 12.09
N LEU A 280 -6.69 4.04 11.83
CA LEU A 280 -7.06 2.88 12.65
C LEU A 280 -5.94 1.84 12.65
N THR A 281 -5.36 1.53 11.49
CA THR A 281 -4.25 0.58 11.38
C THR A 281 -3.04 1.08 12.17
N LYS A 282 -2.70 2.37 12.08
CA LYS A 282 -1.62 2.99 12.86
C LYS A 282 -1.88 2.98 14.37
N LEU A 283 -3.13 3.20 14.79
CA LEU A 283 -3.51 3.16 16.21
C LEU A 283 -3.39 1.74 16.77
N ILE A 284 -3.91 0.73 16.05
CA ILE A 284 -3.77 -0.69 16.41
C ILE A 284 -2.27 -1.06 16.48
N ALA A 285 -1.51 -0.67 15.46
CA ALA A 285 -0.06 -0.84 15.39
C ALA A 285 0.66 -0.25 16.61
N SER A 286 0.34 1.00 16.99
CA SER A 286 0.96 1.67 18.13
C SER A 286 0.69 0.99 19.47
N ARG A 287 -0.46 0.33 19.64
CA ARG A 287 -0.77 -0.43 20.86
C ARG A 287 0.06 -1.70 20.95
N ILE A 288 0.32 -2.36 19.83
CA ILE A 288 1.19 -3.53 19.75
C ILE A 288 2.65 -3.13 20.00
N ASN A 289 3.05 -1.92 19.59
CA ASN A 289 4.40 -1.39 19.79
C ASN A 289 4.71 -0.97 21.26
N LYS A 290 3.73 -1.02 22.18
CA LYS A 290 3.97 -0.78 23.62
C LYS A 290 4.60 -2.00 24.35
N ALA A 291 5.49 -2.72 23.68
CA ALA A 291 6.45 -3.55 24.39
C ALA A 291 7.54 -2.62 24.94
N ASN A 292 7.27 -2.03 26.11
CA ASN A 292 8.24 -1.30 26.90
C ASN A 292 9.47 -2.21 27.14
N TYR A 293 10.63 -1.77 26.67
CA TYR A 293 11.93 -2.20 27.16
C TYR A 293 12.66 -0.96 27.69
#